data_AF-E9I6E5-F1
#
_entry.id   AF-E9I6E5-F1
#
_cell.length_a   1.000
_cell.length_b   1.000
_cell.length_c   1.000
_cell.angle_alpha   90.00
_cell.angle_beta   90.00
_cell.angle_gamma   90.00
#
_symmetry.space_group_name_H-M   'P 1'
#
loop_
_entity.id
_entity.type
_entity.pdbx_description
1 polymer ?
#
loop_
_entity_poly.entity_id
_entity_poly.type
_entity_poly.pdbx_seq_one_letter_code
_entity_poly.pdbx_strand_id
1 'polypeptide(L)'
;SSMSNYMVSKKTMEINPDHSIVIELKKKADQDRSDKTVRDLIWLLFDTALLASGFSLDEPSSFAIRIHRMIKLGLSIDDDKIEEELPNLEKDTQAPAPESSNKMEEVD
;
A
#
# COMPACT_ATOMS: atom_id res chain seq x y z
N SER A 1 11.21 -11.04 19.21
CA SER A 1 12.27 -11.51 18.30
C SER A 1 12.74 -10.37 17.41
N SER A 2 13.65 -9.52 17.90
CA SER A 2 14.11 -8.32 17.17
C SER A 2 15.18 -8.60 16.09
N MET A 3 15.53 -9.88 15.87
CA MET A 3 16.47 -10.30 14.83
C MET A 3 15.80 -10.60 13.47
N SER A 4 14.48 -10.84 13.43
CA SER A 4 13.80 -11.23 12.18
C SER A 4 13.65 -10.07 11.20
N ASN A 5 13.52 -8.82 11.69
CA ASN A 5 13.37 -7.64 10.83
C ASN A 5 14.68 -7.20 10.15
N TYR A 6 15.85 -7.71 10.57
CA TYR A 6 17.13 -7.32 9.98
C TYR A 6 17.49 -8.15 8.73
N MET A 7 16.75 -9.23 8.44
CA MET A 7 16.96 -10.09 7.27
C MET A 7 15.97 -9.80 6.13
N VAL A 8 15.05 -8.85 6.29
CA VAL A 8 14.14 -8.43 5.21
C VAL A 8 14.82 -7.33 4.41
N SER A 9 15.38 -7.67 3.25
CA SER A 9 15.93 -6.69 2.32
C SER A 9 14.85 -5.72 1.85
N LYS A 10 15.18 -4.42 1.81
CA LYS A 10 14.27 -3.41 1.23
C LYS A 10 14.10 -3.68 -0.27
N LYS A 11 12.86 -3.58 -0.75
CA LYS A 11 12.53 -3.72 -2.16
C LYS A 11 12.86 -2.41 -2.88
N THR A 12 13.45 -2.50 -4.07
CA THR A 12 13.70 -1.35 -4.95
C THR A 12 12.64 -1.33 -6.03
N MET A 13 11.90 -0.22 -6.13
CA MET A 13 10.97 0.01 -7.24
C MET A 13 11.72 0.74 -8.37
N GLU A 14 11.86 0.09 -9.52
CA GLU A 14 12.40 0.73 -10.71
C GLU A 14 11.28 1.46 -11.48
N ILE A 15 11.60 2.64 -12.01
CA ILE A 15 10.65 3.49 -12.72
C ILE A 15 11.16 3.71 -14.14
N ASN A 16 10.29 3.55 -15.14
CA ASN A 16 10.58 3.93 -16.52
C ASN A 16 10.32 5.43 -16.74
N PRO A 17 11.35 6.27 -16.96
CA PRO A 17 11.18 7.71 -17.12
C PRO A 17 10.45 8.10 -18.41
N ASP A 18 10.44 7.24 -19.43
CA ASP A 18 9.83 7.51 -20.74
C ASP A 18 8.33 7.17 -20.77
N HIS A 19 7.81 6.56 -19.71
CA HIS A 19 6.40 6.19 -19.63
C HIS A 19 5.52 7.41 -19.40
N SER A 20 4.48 7.60 -20.22
CA SER A 20 3.57 8.77 -20.17
C SER A 20 3.00 9.02 -18.77
N ILE A 21 2.56 7.96 -18.08
CA ILE A 21 2.06 8.06 -16.69
C ILE A 21 3.10 8.67 -15.75
N VAL A 22 4.37 8.26 -15.83
CA VAL A 22 5.44 8.75 -14.94
C VAL A 22 5.73 10.23 -15.22
N ILE A 23 5.77 10.61 -16.50
CA ILE A 23 5.97 12.00 -16.92
C ILE A 23 4.83 12.88 -16.39
N GLU A 24 3.59 12.42 -16.50
CA GLU A 24 2.42 13.17 -16.04
C GLU A 24 2.33 13.25 -14.51
N LEU A 25 2.62 12.15 -13.80
CA LEU A 25 2.70 12.12 -12.34
C LEU A 25 3.76 13.10 -11.83
N LYS A 26 4.93 13.14 -12.46
CA LYS A 26 5.97 14.13 -12.12
C LYS A 26 5.44 15.55 -12.29
N LYS A 27 4.84 15.85 -13.44
CA LYS A 27 4.31 17.20 -13.73
C LYS A 27 3.27 17.62 -12.68
N LYS A 28 2.34 16.74 -12.33
CA LYS A 28 1.32 17.03 -11.31
C LYS A 28 1.92 17.19 -9.91
N ALA A 29 2.88 16.34 -9.54
CA ALA A 29 3.60 16.45 -8.27
C ALA A 29 4.44 17.73 -8.16
N ASP A 30 5.03 18.20 -9.26
CA ASP A 30 5.79 19.46 -9.31
C ASP A 30 4.86 20.68 -9.17
N GLN A 31 3.61 20.57 -9.62
CA GLN A 31 2.59 21.63 -9.47
C GLN A 31 2.02 21.68 -8.05
N ASP A 32 1.64 20.52 -7.50
CA ASP A 32 1.13 20.40 -6.14
C ASP A 32 1.52 19.05 -5.52
N ARG A 33 2.46 19.12 -4.56
CA ARG A 33 2.91 17.93 -3.80
C ARG A 33 1.91 17.46 -2.76
N SER A 34 0.92 18.29 -2.43
CA SER A 34 -0.12 18.00 -1.44
C SER A 34 -1.39 17.43 -2.06
N ASP A 35 -1.47 17.34 -3.39
CA ASP A 35 -2.62 16.75 -4.07
C ASP A 35 -2.82 15.28 -3.63
N LYS A 36 -3.90 15.06 -2.89
CA LYS A 36 -4.30 13.76 -2.37
C LYS A 36 -4.48 12.74 -3.51
N THR A 37 -4.95 13.17 -4.68
CA THR A 37 -5.17 12.33 -5.86
C THR A 37 -3.86 11.82 -6.43
N VAL A 38 -2.86 12.70 -6.55
CA VAL A 38 -1.52 12.34 -7.04
C VAL A 38 -0.86 11.36 -6.08
N ARG A 39 -0.96 11.60 -4.76
CA ARG A 39 -0.43 10.67 -3.75
C ARG A 39 -1.07 9.29 -3.85
N ASP A 40 -2.39 9.22 -3.99
CA ASP A 40 -3.10 7.95 -4.14
C ASP A 40 -2.70 7.21 -5.42
N LEU A 41 -2.53 7.93 -6.55
CA LEU A 41 -2.08 7.32 -7.81
C LEU A 41 -0.68 6.73 -7.69
N ILE A 42 0.25 7.43 -7.01
CA ILE A 42 1.62 6.93 -6.77
C ILE A 42 1.57 5.65 -5.93
N TRP A 43 0.78 5.64 -4.87
CA TRP A 43 0.61 4.47 -4.03
C TRP A 43 -0.04 3.29 -4.77
N LEU A 44 -1.06 3.57 -5.59
CA LEU A 44 -1.71 2.55 -6.40
C LEU A 44 -0.72 1.94 -7.41
N LEU A 45 0.14 2.76 -8.01
CA LEU A 45 1.21 2.30 -8.90
C LEU A 45 2.21 1.40 -8.17
N PHE A 46 2.57 1.74 -6.93
CA PHE A 46 3.45 0.94 -6.09
C PHE A 46 2.84 -0.43 -5.74
N ASP A 47 1.59 -0.47 -5.25
CA ASP A 47 0.90 -1.72 -4.91
C ASP A 47 0.72 -2.62 -6.15
N THR A 48 0.40 -2.01 -7.30
CA THR A 48 0.30 -2.73 -8.57
C THR A 48 1.65 -3.32 -8.97
N ALA A 49 2.74 -2.57 -8.80
CA ALA A 49 4.09 -3.05 -9.09
C ALA A 49 4.51 -4.19 -8.15
N LEU A 50 4.13 -4.14 -6.86
CA LEU A 50 4.34 -5.23 -5.91
C LEU A 50 3.64 -6.51 -6.37
N LEU A 51 2.35 -6.42 -6.69
CA LEU A 51 1.55 -7.56 -7.16
C LEU A 51 2.11 -8.13 -8.47
N ALA A 52 2.42 -7.27 -9.45
CA ALA A 52 2.96 -7.69 -10.74
C ALA A 52 4.34 -8.36 -10.61
N SER A 53 5.13 -7.96 -9.61
CA SER A 53 6.44 -8.55 -9.31
C SER A 53 6.35 -9.81 -8.43
N GLY A 54 5.14 -10.28 -8.10
CA GLY A 54 4.91 -11.50 -7.32
C GLY A 54 5.04 -11.33 -5.81
N PHE A 55 5.04 -10.09 -5.29
CA PHE A 55 5.01 -9.83 -3.84
C PHE A 55 3.57 -9.81 -3.32
N SER A 56 3.40 -10.20 -2.06
CA SER A 56 2.16 -9.97 -1.31
C SER A 56 2.03 -8.50 -0.90
N LEU A 57 0.80 -8.02 -0.79
CA LEU A 57 0.50 -6.74 -0.18
C LEU A 57 0.52 -6.88 1.35
N ASP A 58 1.19 -5.95 2.02
CA ASP A 58 1.20 -5.88 3.48
C ASP A 58 -0.18 -5.39 4.01
N GLU A 59 -0.83 -4.49 3.28
CA GLU A 59 -2.15 -3.94 3.64
C GLU A 59 -3.15 -3.98 2.47
N PRO A 60 -3.80 -5.13 2.21
CA PRO A 60 -4.78 -5.27 1.12
C PRO A 60 -5.99 -4.33 1.25
N SER A 61 -6.41 -4.01 2.48
CA SER A 61 -7.53 -3.10 2.74
C SER A 61 -7.24 -1.68 2.27
N SER A 62 -6.04 -1.16 2.56
CA SER A 62 -5.58 0.16 2.13
C SER A 62 -5.55 0.27 0.59
N PHE A 63 -5.09 -0.78 -0.09
CA PHE A 63 -5.12 -0.88 -1.55
C PHE A 63 -6.56 -0.84 -2.11
N ALA A 64 -7.48 -1.61 -1.54
CA ALA A 64 -8.88 -1.62 -1.96
C ALA A 64 -9.56 -0.24 -1.78
N ILE A 65 -9.29 0.42 -0.67
CA ILE A 65 -9.77 1.78 -0.39
C ILE A 65 -9.30 2.75 -1.48
N ARG A 66 -8.01 2.71 -1.84
CA ARG A 66 -7.45 3.55 -2.92
C ARG A 66 -8.12 3.28 -4.27
N ILE A 67 -8.35 2.02 -4.62
CA ILE A 67 -9.07 1.65 -5.85
C ILE A 67 -10.49 2.24 -5.85
N HIS A 68 -11.25 2.03 -4.76
CA HIS A 68 -12.62 2.54 -4.68
C HIS A 68 -12.67 4.07 -4.79
N ARG A 69 -11.73 4.78 -4.18
CA ARG A 69 -11.62 6.23 -4.30
C ARG A 69 -11.32 6.66 -5.74
N MET A 70 -10.43 5.96 -6.45
CA MET A 70 -10.14 6.23 -7.86
C MET A 70 -11.34 5.97 -8.77
N ILE A 71 -12.12 4.91 -8.50
CA ILE A 71 -13.35 4.63 -9.24
C ILE A 71 -14.37 5.75 -9.02
N LYS A 72 -14.57 6.17 -7.77
CA LYS A 72 -15.48 7.29 -7.45
C LYS A 72 -15.08 8.58 -8.16
N LEU A 73 -13.78 8.92 -8.14
CA LEU A 73 -13.25 10.08 -8.88
C LEU A 73 -13.49 9.96 -10.39
N GLY A 74 -13.24 8.77 -10.98
CA GLY A 74 -13.47 8.52 -12.40
C GLY A 74 -14.94 8.59 -12.81
N LEU A 75 -15.86 8.31 -11.89
CA LEU A 75 -17.31 8.43 -12.07
C LEU A 75 -17.87 9.80 -11.62
N SER A 76 -17.01 10.71 -11.15
CA SER A 76 -17.39 12.02 -10.60
C SER A 76 -18.44 11.91 -9.47
N ILE A 77 -18.29 10.89 -8.61
CA ILE A 77 -19.14 10.69 -7.43
C ILE A 77 -18.43 11.35 -6.24
N ASP A 78 -18.89 12.55 -5.90
CA ASP A 78 -18.45 13.30 -4.71
C ASP A 78 -19.22 12.79 -3.48
N ASP A 79 -18.77 11.68 -2.89
CA ASP A 79 -19.16 11.33 -1.53
C ASP A 79 -18.16 11.96 -0.54
N ASP A 80 -18.46 13.17 -0.07
CA ASP A 80 -17.77 13.83 1.05
C ASP A 80 -17.89 13.05 2.39
N LYS A 81 -18.48 11.84 2.39
CA LYS A 81 -18.78 11.01 3.57
C LYS A 81 -17.79 9.87 3.83
N ILE A 82 -16.75 9.72 2.99
CA ILE A 82 -15.88 8.53 3.07
C ILE A 82 -14.93 8.56 4.27
N GLU A 83 -14.67 9.73 4.87
CA GLU A 83 -13.90 9.79 6.14
C GLU A 83 -14.64 9.15 7.32
N GLU A 84 -15.97 8.95 7.24
CA GLU A 84 -16.77 8.34 8.32
C GLU A 84 -17.06 6.83 8.12
N GLU A 85 -17.05 6.31 6.88
CA GLU A 85 -17.49 4.92 6.61
C GLU A 85 -16.33 3.93 6.47
N LEU A 86 -15.09 4.42 6.31
CA LEU A 86 -13.91 3.57 6.34
C LEU A 86 -13.36 3.55 7.76
N PRO A 87 -13.20 2.37 8.40
CA PRO A 87 -12.58 2.32 9.71
C PRO A 87 -11.18 2.94 9.58
N ASN A 88 -10.92 3.99 10.35
CA ASN A 88 -9.58 4.54 10.58
C ASN A 88 -8.72 3.43 11.21
N LEU A 89 -8.11 2.58 10.37
CA LEU A 89 -7.29 1.45 10.77
C LEU A 89 -5.83 1.86 11.06
N GLU A 90 -5.49 3.16 11.01
CA GLU A 90 -4.17 3.67 11.39
C GLU A 90 -3.87 3.57 12.92
N LYS A 91 -4.66 2.82 13.69
CA LYS A 91 -4.40 2.59 15.11
C LYS A 91 -4.63 1.13 15.53
N ASP A 92 -3.93 0.17 14.94
CA ASP A 92 -3.55 -1.02 15.72
C ASP A 92 -2.38 -1.83 15.12
N THR A 93 -1.17 -1.25 15.08
CA THR A 93 0.05 -2.06 15.05
C THR A 93 0.57 -2.28 16.47
N GLN A 94 -0.24 -2.90 17.34
CA GLN A 94 0.30 -3.61 18.50
C GLN A 94 -0.64 -4.74 18.99
N ALA A 95 -0.79 -5.78 18.17
CA ALA A 95 -1.20 -7.09 18.68
C ALA A 95 -0.28 -8.19 18.12
N PRO A 96 0.38 -8.99 18.98
CA PRO A 96 1.21 -10.11 18.54
C PRO A 96 0.32 -11.24 18.01
N ALA A 97 0.72 -11.83 16.88
CA ALA A 97 0.09 -13.03 16.34
C ALA A 97 0.24 -14.21 17.33
N PRO A 98 -0.78 -15.07 17.49
CA PRO A 98 -0.64 -16.30 18.24
C PRO A 98 0.08 -17.34 17.36
N GLU A 99 1.34 -17.63 17.65
CA GLU A 99 2.05 -18.73 16.97
C GLU A 99 1.57 -20.07 17.52
N SER A 100 0.84 -20.75 16.64
CA SER A 100 0.57 -22.18 16.53
C SER A 100 1.58 -23.10 17.21
N SER A 101 1.05 -24.03 18.00
CA SER A 101 1.73 -25.20 18.53
C SER A 101 2.38 -26.04 17.42
N ASN A 102 3.71 -26.14 17.41
CA ASN A 102 4.43 -27.20 16.70
C ASN A 102 5.55 -27.77 17.59
N LYS A 103 5.15 -28.81 18.33
CA LYS A 103 5.85 -30.10 18.50
C LYS A 103 7.30 -30.14 17.99
N MET A 104 8.27 -30.17 18.92
CA MET A 104 9.44 -31.04 18.80
C MET A 104 9.78 -31.61 20.18
N GLU A 105 9.65 -32.92 20.24
CA GLU A 105 10.13 -33.87 21.24
C GLU A 105 11.64 -34.01 21.02
N GLU A 106 12.45 -33.69 22.02
CA GLU A 106 13.87 -34.03 21.99
C GLU A 106 14.16 -35.07 23.08
N VAL A 107 14.53 -36.23 22.56
CA VAL A 107 15.14 -37.37 23.21
C VAL A 107 16.65 -37.09 23.34
N ASP A 108 17.14 -36.91 24.58
CA ASP A 108 18.13 -37.76 25.26
C ASP A 108 18.31 -37.26 26.72
#